data_AF-A0A2V5NY11-F1
#
_entry.id   AF-A0A2V5NY11-F1
#
_cell.length_a   1.000
_cell.length_b   1.000
_cell.length_c   1.000
_cell.angle_alpha   90.00
_cell.angle_beta   90.00
_cell.angle_gamma   90.00
#
_symmetry.space_group_name_H-M   'P 1'
#
loop_
_entity.id
_entity.type
_entity.pdbx_description
1 polymer ?
#
loop_
_entity_poly.entity_id
_entity_poly.type
_entity_poly.pdbx_seq_one_letter_code
_entity_poly.pdbx_strand_id
1 'polypeptide(L)'
;FQRDGSVLDILKADYTFLNEDLARHYGIPDVKGADWRRVDGVKTSSRGGILGQATTLAKQSGASRTSPILRGNWVAEVLLGEKLPRPPKDVPRLPEDEATETLTVRQLTEKHSTDPKCYGCHRRIDPYGYALEGFDAIGRRRERDLGGRPIDTRAQVMDGSKLDGLDGLRDYLLTKRRDAFLKQFCRKLLGYSLGRGVLLSDRPLISEMRVQLESHDYHISAAIETIVRSRQFREIRGNEMASEE
;
A
#
# COMPACT_ATOMS: atom_id res chain seq x y z
N PHE A 1 12.15 -5.48 13.91
CA PHE A 1 12.51 -5.76 15.31
C PHE A 1 14.01 -5.68 15.54
N GLN A 2 14.86 -6.49 14.89
CA GLN A 2 16.32 -6.46 15.13
C GLN A 2 17.00 -5.09 14.98
N ARG A 3 16.53 -4.24 14.06
CA ARG A 3 17.06 -2.88 13.84
C ARG A 3 16.22 -1.78 14.48
N ASP A 4 15.12 -2.15 15.14
CA ASP A 4 14.10 -1.22 15.61
C ASP A 4 13.82 -0.08 14.60
N GLY A 5 13.52 -0.40 13.34
CA GLY A 5 13.41 0.63 12.30
C GLY A 5 12.17 1.51 12.45
N SER A 6 12.19 2.68 11.81
CA SER A 6 11.02 3.56 11.71
C SER A 6 9.90 2.87 10.93
N VAL A 7 8.67 2.90 11.43
CA VAL A 7 7.48 2.38 10.73
C VAL A 7 7.28 3.06 9.38
N LEU A 8 7.74 4.31 9.23
CA LEU A 8 7.68 5.03 7.97
C LEU A 8 8.54 4.40 6.86
N ASP A 9 9.53 3.57 7.21
CA ASP A 9 10.35 2.83 6.23
C ASP A 9 9.53 1.85 5.40
N ILE A 10 8.34 1.44 5.87
CA ILE A 10 7.36 0.72 5.06
C ILE A 10 7.06 1.49 3.76
N LEU A 11 7.07 2.82 3.78
CA LEU A 11 6.85 3.66 2.60
C LEU A 11 8.15 4.20 2.02
N LYS A 12 9.06 4.69 2.88
CA LYS A 12 10.19 5.53 2.47
C LYS A 12 11.53 4.82 2.35
N ALA A 13 11.63 3.53 2.68
CA ALA A 13 12.90 2.82 2.69
C ALA A 13 13.62 2.98 1.34
N ASP A 14 14.91 3.28 1.39
CA ASP A 14 15.80 3.31 0.23
C ASP A 14 16.72 2.08 0.21
N TYR A 15 16.16 0.94 0.63
CA TYR A 15 16.84 -0.33 0.63
C TYR A 15 15.85 -1.47 0.36
N THR A 16 16.37 -2.61 -0.05
CA THR A 16 15.62 -3.86 -0.15
C THR A 16 16.53 -5.03 0.20
N PHE A 17 15.94 -6.21 0.36
CA PHE A 17 16.67 -7.46 0.46
C PHE A 17 16.41 -8.26 -0.81
N LEU A 18 17.47 -8.74 -1.45
CA LEU A 18 17.38 -9.47 -2.71
C LEU A 18 18.58 -10.40 -2.92
N ASN A 19 18.40 -11.37 -3.82
CA ASN A 19 19.45 -12.20 -4.41
C ASN A 19 19.59 -11.86 -5.91
N GLU A 20 20.42 -12.59 -6.65
CA GLU A 20 20.66 -12.33 -8.08
C GLU A 20 19.39 -12.37 -8.94
N ASP A 21 18.51 -13.36 -8.75
CA ASP A 21 17.29 -13.50 -9.57
C ASP A 21 16.35 -12.29 -9.39
N LEU A 22 16.14 -11.88 -8.14
CA LEU A 22 15.30 -10.72 -7.86
C LEU A 22 15.98 -9.40 -8.27
N ALA A 23 17.31 -9.31 -8.19
CA ALA A 23 18.05 -8.16 -8.71
C ALA A 23 17.86 -8.01 -10.22
N ARG A 24 17.95 -9.12 -10.98
CA ARG A 24 17.68 -9.14 -12.43
C ARG A 24 16.24 -8.72 -12.74
N HIS A 25 15.27 -9.22 -11.97
CA HIS A 25 13.86 -8.80 -12.10
C HIS A 25 13.65 -7.31 -11.80
N TYR A 26 14.43 -6.75 -10.87
CA TYR A 26 14.36 -5.34 -10.50
C TYR A 26 15.21 -4.41 -11.38
N GLY A 27 16.11 -4.96 -12.21
CA GLY A 27 17.07 -4.16 -12.97
C GLY A 27 18.17 -3.56 -12.08
N ILE A 28 18.51 -4.20 -10.97
CA ILE A 28 19.58 -3.78 -10.05
C ILE A 28 20.87 -4.53 -10.45
N PRO A 29 21.93 -3.83 -10.87
CA PRO A 29 23.18 -4.47 -11.28
C PRO A 29 24.00 -4.98 -10.08
N ASP A 30 25.10 -5.67 -10.37
CA ASP A 30 26.17 -6.00 -9.42
C ASP A 30 25.79 -6.91 -8.22
N VAL A 31 24.69 -7.65 -8.33
CA VAL A 31 24.28 -8.66 -7.35
C VAL A 31 24.45 -10.05 -7.96
N LYS A 32 25.28 -10.90 -7.34
CA LYS A 32 25.57 -12.27 -7.80
C LYS A 32 25.29 -13.33 -6.74
N GLY A 33 24.81 -14.50 -7.14
CA GLY A 33 24.58 -15.65 -6.26
C GLY A 33 23.23 -15.67 -5.54
N ALA A 34 22.94 -16.81 -4.92
CA ALA A 34 21.63 -17.13 -4.35
C ALA A 34 21.33 -16.45 -2.99
N ASP A 35 22.37 -15.98 -2.29
CA ASP A 35 22.22 -15.43 -0.94
C ASP A 35 21.49 -14.09 -0.92
N TRP A 36 20.53 -13.97 0.00
CA TRP A 36 19.82 -12.73 0.27
C TRP A 36 20.72 -11.73 0.96
N ARG A 37 20.80 -10.51 0.41
CA ARG A 37 21.54 -9.40 1.01
C ARG A 37 20.75 -8.12 0.97
N ARG A 38 21.07 -7.22 1.91
CA ARG A 38 20.60 -5.84 1.87
C ARG A 38 21.32 -5.10 0.74
N VAL A 39 20.56 -4.35 -0.05
CA VAL A 39 21.07 -3.39 -1.04
C VAL A 39 20.41 -2.05 -0.76
N ASP A 40 21.21 -1.01 -0.60
CA ASP A 40 20.78 0.37 -0.36
C ASP A 40 20.77 1.19 -1.68
N GLY A 41 20.18 2.38 -1.67
CA GLY A 41 20.12 3.29 -2.84
C GLY A 41 19.17 2.84 -3.95
N VAL A 42 18.24 1.93 -3.65
CA VAL A 42 17.40 1.24 -4.64
C VAL A 42 16.21 2.08 -5.14
N LYS A 43 15.97 3.26 -4.59
CA LYS A 43 15.00 4.23 -5.13
C LYS A 43 15.35 4.64 -6.56
N THR A 44 16.64 4.68 -6.90
CA THR A 44 17.11 4.92 -8.28
C THR A 44 16.59 3.88 -9.28
N SER A 45 16.28 2.67 -8.81
CA SER A 45 15.64 1.59 -9.57
C SER A 45 14.12 1.51 -9.33
N SER A 46 13.51 2.58 -8.79
CA SER A 46 12.09 2.63 -8.39
C SER A 46 11.71 1.53 -7.39
N ARG A 47 12.64 1.12 -6.51
CA ARG A 47 12.41 0.14 -5.44
C ARG A 47 12.45 0.79 -4.07
N GLY A 48 12.33 -0.03 -3.03
CA GLY A 48 12.27 0.40 -1.64
C GLY A 48 10.85 0.57 -1.12
N GLY A 49 10.63 0.21 0.14
CA GLY A 49 9.30 0.19 0.74
C GLY A 49 8.32 -0.77 0.04
N ILE A 50 7.09 -0.80 0.55
CA ILE A 50 6.06 -1.77 0.15
C ILE A 50 5.43 -1.45 -1.22
N LEU A 51 5.43 -0.17 -1.60
CA LEU A 51 4.83 0.30 -2.86
C LEU A 51 5.64 -0.11 -4.10
N GLY A 52 6.96 -0.18 -3.97
CA GLY A 52 7.87 -0.61 -5.05
C GLY A 52 8.16 -2.11 -5.07
N GLN A 53 7.56 -2.88 -4.16
CA GLN A 53 7.80 -4.31 -4.01
C GLN A 53 7.01 -5.09 -5.07
N ALA A 54 7.67 -5.96 -5.85
CA ALA A 54 6.99 -6.69 -6.93
C ALA A 54 5.88 -7.60 -6.43
N THR A 55 6.02 -8.22 -5.26
CA THR A 55 4.95 -9.08 -4.69
C THR A 55 3.68 -8.28 -4.40
N THR A 56 3.81 -7.07 -3.86
CA THR A 56 2.68 -6.15 -3.65
C THR A 56 2.04 -5.77 -4.99
N LEU A 57 2.84 -5.34 -5.96
CA LEU A 57 2.37 -4.91 -7.27
C LEU A 57 1.67 -6.06 -8.02
N ALA A 58 2.26 -7.25 -8.00
CA ALA A 58 1.73 -8.44 -8.66
C ALA A 58 0.45 -8.94 -8.00
N LYS A 59 0.39 -8.93 -6.66
CA LYS A 59 -0.83 -9.34 -5.93
C LYS A 59 -2.03 -8.45 -6.24
N GLN A 60 -1.78 -7.19 -6.63
CA GLN A 60 -2.80 -6.22 -7.00
C GLN A 60 -2.92 -6.05 -8.54
N SER A 61 -2.62 -7.09 -9.31
CA SER A 61 -2.70 -7.10 -10.78
C SER A 61 -3.48 -8.31 -11.29
N GLY A 62 -3.84 -8.30 -12.58
CA GLY A 62 -4.31 -9.49 -13.29
C GLY A 62 -3.13 -10.36 -13.75
N ALA A 63 -3.43 -11.49 -14.40
CA ALA A 63 -2.39 -12.40 -14.90
C ALA A 63 -1.53 -11.74 -16.00
N SER A 64 -2.18 -11.13 -16.99
CA SER A 64 -1.53 -10.54 -18.18
C SER A 64 -1.75 -9.02 -18.30
N ARG A 65 -2.13 -8.34 -17.21
CA ARG A 65 -2.32 -6.90 -17.19
C ARG A 65 -2.24 -6.29 -15.80
N THR A 66 -2.00 -4.99 -15.74
CA THR A 66 -2.11 -4.24 -14.48
C THR A 66 -3.57 -4.04 -14.05
N SER A 67 -3.75 -3.46 -12.86
CA SER A 67 -5.06 -2.99 -12.42
C SER A 67 -4.89 -1.73 -11.54
N PRO A 68 -5.05 -0.53 -12.11
CA PRO A 68 -5.05 0.71 -11.33
C PRO A 68 -6.07 0.67 -10.19
N ILE A 69 -7.25 0.10 -10.44
CA ILE A 69 -8.32 0.00 -9.44
C ILE A 69 -7.89 -0.87 -8.26
N LEU A 70 -7.33 -2.06 -8.49
CA LEU A 70 -6.92 -2.94 -7.39
C LEU A 70 -5.73 -2.36 -6.61
N ARG A 71 -4.73 -1.82 -7.32
CA ARG A 71 -3.58 -1.15 -6.70
C ARG A 71 -4.02 0.04 -5.86
N GLY A 72 -4.88 0.90 -6.41
CA GLY A 72 -5.41 2.06 -5.71
C GLY A 72 -6.29 1.69 -4.52
N ASN A 73 -7.14 0.67 -4.66
CA ASN A 73 -8.01 0.18 -3.60
C ASN A 73 -7.17 -0.38 -2.44
N TRP A 74 -6.09 -1.11 -2.76
CA TRP A 74 -5.17 -1.60 -1.75
C TRP A 74 -4.50 -0.45 -0.99
N VAL A 75 -4.05 0.62 -1.65
CA VAL A 75 -3.53 1.81 -0.96
C VAL A 75 -4.60 2.44 -0.05
N ALA A 76 -5.80 2.68 -0.57
CA ALA A 76 -6.88 3.32 0.17
C ALA A 76 -7.35 2.50 1.39
N GLU A 77 -7.65 1.22 1.23
CA GLU A 77 -8.22 0.40 2.31
C GLU A 77 -7.13 -0.21 3.22
N VAL A 78 -6.05 -0.73 2.63
CA VAL A 78 -5.03 -1.47 3.40
C VAL A 78 -4.08 -0.51 4.08
N LEU A 79 -3.53 0.47 3.37
CA LEU A 79 -2.56 1.42 3.93
C LEU A 79 -3.21 2.59 4.65
N LEU A 80 -4.34 3.12 4.15
CA LEU A 80 -4.97 4.33 4.70
C LEU A 80 -6.20 4.05 5.57
N GLY A 81 -6.73 2.82 5.55
CA GLY A 81 -7.88 2.44 6.36
C GLY A 81 -9.19 3.10 5.94
N GLU A 82 -9.26 3.59 4.71
CA GLU A 82 -10.50 4.09 4.13
C GLU A 82 -11.51 2.96 3.98
N LYS A 83 -12.79 3.29 4.16
CA LYS A 83 -13.90 2.40 3.79
C LYS A 83 -14.41 2.84 2.42
N LEU A 84 -14.33 1.93 1.46
CA LEU A 84 -14.90 2.12 0.12
C LEU A 84 -16.17 1.28 0.00
N PRO A 85 -17.20 1.78 -0.71
CA PRO A 85 -18.38 0.97 -0.98
C PRO A 85 -18.01 -0.18 -1.91
N ARG A 86 -18.79 -1.27 -1.84
CA ARG A 86 -18.64 -2.38 -2.79
C ARG A 86 -18.94 -1.89 -4.21
N PRO A 87 -18.21 -2.37 -5.22
CA PRO A 87 -18.53 -2.04 -6.61
C PRO A 87 -19.94 -2.57 -6.97
N PRO A 88 -20.66 -1.91 -7.89
CA PRO A 88 -21.90 -2.44 -8.45
C PRO A 88 -21.71 -3.84 -9.06
N LYS A 89 -22.79 -4.63 -9.15
CA LYS A 89 -22.70 -6.02 -9.68
C LYS A 89 -22.36 -6.06 -11.18
N ASP A 90 -22.84 -5.07 -11.94
CA ASP A 90 -22.78 -5.08 -13.41
C ASP A 90 -21.63 -4.24 -13.97
N VAL A 91 -20.54 -4.06 -13.19
CA VAL A 91 -19.36 -3.31 -13.66
C VAL A 91 -18.64 -4.11 -14.75
N PRO A 92 -18.40 -3.53 -15.94
CA PRO A 92 -17.63 -4.18 -17.00
C PRO A 92 -16.25 -4.59 -16.50
N ARG A 93 -15.81 -5.78 -16.91
CA ARG A 93 -14.46 -6.24 -16.58
C ARG A 93 -13.44 -5.51 -17.44
N LEU A 94 -12.28 -5.21 -16.85
CA LEU A 94 -11.10 -4.87 -17.64
C LEU A 94 -10.71 -6.06 -18.53
N PRO A 95 -10.13 -5.81 -19.70
CA PRO A 95 -9.71 -6.84 -20.67
C PRO A 95 -8.73 -7.82 -20.03
N GLU A 96 -8.66 -9.07 -20.49
CA GLU A 96 -7.78 -10.07 -19.85
C GLU A 96 -6.30 -9.87 -20.19
N ASP A 97 -6.03 -9.45 -21.42
CA ASP A 97 -4.72 -9.10 -21.94
C ASP A 97 -4.75 -7.63 -22.35
N GLU A 98 -3.84 -6.82 -21.81
CA GLU A 98 -3.76 -5.42 -22.22
C GLU A 98 -3.19 -5.27 -23.64
N ALA A 99 -2.44 -6.24 -24.17
CA ALA A 99 -1.81 -6.15 -25.49
C ALA A 99 -2.81 -6.09 -26.65
N THR A 100 -4.01 -6.65 -26.47
CA THR A 100 -5.07 -6.68 -27.49
C THR A 100 -5.85 -5.37 -27.60
N GLU A 101 -5.57 -4.40 -26.74
CA GLU A 101 -6.33 -3.17 -26.60
C GLU A 101 -5.74 -1.99 -27.36
N THR A 102 -6.60 -1.05 -27.72
CA THR A 102 -6.20 0.24 -28.32
C THR A 102 -5.85 1.31 -27.28
N LEU A 103 -6.33 1.15 -26.04
CA LEU A 103 -6.15 2.09 -24.93
C LEU A 103 -5.45 1.42 -23.76
N THR A 104 -4.59 2.18 -23.06
CA THR A 104 -3.92 1.70 -21.82
C THR A 104 -4.95 1.29 -20.79
N VAL A 105 -4.61 0.37 -19.89
CA VAL A 105 -5.50 -0.02 -18.78
C VAL A 105 -5.92 1.20 -17.96
N ARG A 106 -5.00 2.17 -17.80
CA ARG A 106 -5.30 3.51 -17.27
C ARG A 106 -6.39 4.21 -18.07
N GLN A 107 -6.20 4.41 -19.37
CA GLN A 107 -7.18 5.13 -20.22
C GLN A 107 -8.54 4.43 -20.27
N LEU A 108 -8.56 3.09 -20.25
CA LEU A 108 -9.80 2.31 -20.11
C LEU A 108 -10.50 2.61 -18.77
N THR A 109 -9.74 2.69 -17.69
CA THR A 109 -10.24 3.05 -16.36
C THR A 109 -10.75 4.49 -16.33
N GLU A 110 -10.01 5.44 -16.91
CA GLU A 110 -10.41 6.85 -17.03
C GLU A 110 -11.74 6.97 -17.78
N LYS A 111 -11.85 6.30 -18.94
CA LYS A 111 -13.10 6.23 -19.72
C LYS A 111 -14.25 5.68 -18.88
N HIS A 112 -14.04 4.61 -18.14
CA HIS A 112 -15.06 4.05 -17.23
C HIS A 112 -15.47 5.06 -16.13
N SER A 113 -14.49 5.74 -15.54
CA SER A 113 -14.70 6.71 -14.46
C SER A 113 -15.41 8.00 -14.89
N THR A 114 -15.66 8.20 -16.20
CA THR A 114 -16.48 9.32 -16.69
C THR A 114 -17.97 9.18 -16.36
N ASP A 115 -18.45 7.96 -16.08
CA ASP A 115 -19.81 7.77 -15.60
C ASP A 115 -19.95 8.41 -14.20
N PRO A 116 -20.88 9.36 -13.99
CA PRO A 116 -21.10 10.01 -12.70
C PRO A 116 -21.33 9.03 -11.54
N LYS A 117 -21.89 7.84 -11.80
CA LYS A 117 -22.12 6.80 -10.80
C LYS A 117 -20.82 6.16 -10.33
N CYS A 118 -19.81 6.09 -11.19
CA CYS A 118 -18.50 5.50 -10.88
C CYS A 118 -17.52 6.55 -10.34
N TYR A 119 -17.56 7.77 -10.87
CA TYR A 119 -16.60 8.84 -10.57
C TYR A 119 -16.40 9.10 -9.07
N GLY A 120 -17.49 9.11 -8.29
CA GLY A 120 -17.45 9.49 -6.87
C GLY A 120 -16.53 8.61 -6.01
N CYS A 121 -16.43 7.32 -6.32
CA CYS A 121 -15.52 6.41 -5.63
C CYS A 121 -14.16 6.34 -6.34
N HIS A 122 -14.16 6.31 -7.68
CA HIS A 122 -12.95 6.23 -8.49
C HIS A 122 -11.97 7.37 -8.20
N ARG A 123 -12.45 8.61 -7.97
CA ARG A 123 -11.58 9.73 -7.58
C ARG A 123 -10.81 9.54 -6.25
N ARG A 124 -11.22 8.59 -5.41
CA ARG A 124 -10.54 8.20 -4.16
C ARG A 124 -9.53 7.07 -4.33
N ILE A 125 -9.59 6.37 -5.46
CA ILE A 125 -8.92 5.08 -5.70
C ILE A 125 -7.89 5.25 -6.81
N ASP A 126 -8.37 5.65 -7.98
CA ASP A 126 -7.64 5.63 -9.24
C ASP A 126 -6.34 6.43 -9.22
N PRO A 127 -6.26 7.63 -8.60
CA PRO A 127 -5.01 8.38 -8.58
C PRO A 127 -3.84 7.61 -7.97
N TYR A 128 -4.08 6.81 -6.92
CA TYR A 128 -3.05 5.96 -6.32
C TYR A 128 -2.64 4.81 -7.24
N GLY A 129 -3.60 4.25 -7.97
CA GLY A 129 -3.34 3.21 -8.97
C GLY A 129 -2.53 3.72 -10.15
N TYR A 130 -2.92 4.86 -10.71
CA TYR A 130 -2.23 5.50 -11.85
C TYR A 130 -0.77 5.83 -11.53
N ALA A 131 -0.50 6.29 -10.31
CA ALA A 131 0.87 6.52 -9.83
C ALA A 131 1.74 5.25 -9.85
N LEU A 132 1.13 4.06 -9.85
CA LEU A 132 1.82 2.77 -9.87
C LEU A 132 1.83 2.11 -11.26
N GLU A 133 1.28 2.74 -12.31
CA GLU A 133 1.22 2.13 -13.65
C GLU A 133 2.57 2.00 -14.35
N GLY A 134 3.61 2.67 -13.84
CA GLY A 134 5.01 2.48 -14.24
C GLY A 134 5.59 1.10 -13.90
N PHE A 135 4.76 0.19 -13.37
CA PHE A 135 5.09 -1.21 -13.17
C PHE A 135 4.13 -2.14 -13.90
N ASP A 136 4.65 -3.19 -14.52
CA ASP A 136 3.85 -4.23 -15.19
C ASP A 136 3.10 -5.14 -14.20
N ALA A 137 2.40 -6.14 -14.73
CA ALA A 137 1.58 -7.07 -13.95
C ALA A 137 2.38 -7.88 -12.91
N ILE A 138 3.70 -8.04 -13.09
CA ILE A 138 4.59 -8.76 -12.16
C ILE A 138 5.57 -7.84 -11.42
N GLY A 139 5.33 -6.53 -11.48
CA GLY A 139 6.09 -5.52 -10.75
C GLY A 139 7.43 -5.12 -11.38
N ARG A 140 7.71 -5.46 -12.64
CA ARG A 140 8.87 -4.91 -13.38
C ARG A 140 8.59 -3.48 -13.80
N ARG A 141 9.61 -2.63 -13.80
CA ARG A 141 9.46 -1.25 -14.27
C ARG A 141 9.19 -1.25 -15.77
N ARG A 142 8.32 -0.34 -16.23
CA ARG A 142 7.95 -0.17 -17.63
C ARG A 142 7.68 1.29 -17.98
N GLU A 143 7.93 1.65 -19.23
CA GLU A 143 7.57 2.95 -19.82
C GLU A 143 6.46 2.81 -20.87
N ARG A 144 6.29 1.59 -21.39
CA ARG A 144 5.24 1.20 -22.31
C ARG A 144 4.52 -0.04 -21.79
N ASP A 145 3.23 -0.14 -22.08
CA ASP A 145 2.47 -1.35 -21.78
C ASP A 145 2.75 -2.48 -22.78
N LEU A 146 2.11 -3.64 -22.60
CA LEU A 146 2.32 -4.78 -23.51
C LEU A 146 1.87 -4.50 -24.97
N GLY A 147 0.99 -3.52 -25.18
CA GLY A 147 0.58 -3.06 -26.52
C GLY A 147 1.52 -1.98 -27.10
N GLY A 148 2.63 -1.66 -26.43
CA GLY A 148 3.60 -0.66 -26.86
C GLY A 148 3.15 0.79 -26.65
N ARG A 149 2.05 1.04 -25.94
CA ARG A 149 1.54 2.40 -25.69
C ARG A 149 2.30 3.06 -24.53
N PRO A 150 2.62 4.36 -24.62
CA PRO A 150 3.32 5.07 -23.55
C PRO A 150 2.45 5.14 -22.30
N ILE A 151 3.10 4.99 -21.13
CA ILE A 151 2.43 5.03 -19.83
C ILE A 151 2.53 6.43 -19.26
N ASP A 152 1.39 6.98 -18.84
CA ASP A 152 1.34 8.17 -17.98
C ASP A 152 1.11 7.71 -16.53
N THR A 153 1.95 8.15 -15.61
CA THR A 153 1.82 7.87 -14.17
C THR A 153 1.38 9.09 -13.35
N ARG A 154 1.13 10.23 -13.99
CA ARG A 154 0.70 11.46 -13.30
C ARG A 154 -0.77 11.38 -12.94
N ALA A 155 -1.12 11.81 -11.74
CA ALA A 155 -2.50 11.82 -11.27
C ALA A 155 -2.77 13.01 -10.35
N GLN A 156 -4.04 13.29 -10.09
CA GLN A 156 -4.47 14.27 -9.10
C GLN A 156 -5.43 13.61 -8.11
N VAL A 157 -5.13 13.74 -6.81
CA VAL A 157 -6.01 13.27 -5.73
C VAL A 157 -7.07 14.31 -5.38
N MET A 158 -8.09 13.91 -4.62
CA MET A 158 -9.23 14.76 -4.28
C MET A 158 -8.90 16.08 -3.59
N ASP A 159 -7.80 16.15 -2.83
CA ASP A 159 -7.36 17.38 -2.17
C ASP A 159 -6.62 18.34 -3.12
N GLY A 160 -6.53 17.99 -4.40
CA GLY A 160 -5.86 18.77 -5.45
C GLY A 160 -4.36 18.46 -5.60
N SER A 161 -3.75 17.71 -4.69
CA SER A 161 -2.34 17.33 -4.78
C SER A 161 -2.06 16.54 -6.05
N LYS A 162 -0.94 16.84 -6.69
CA LYS A 162 -0.48 16.14 -7.90
C LYS A 162 0.48 15.02 -7.49
N LEU A 163 0.27 13.85 -8.07
CA LEU A 163 1.16 12.70 -7.97
C LEU A 163 1.91 12.54 -9.28
N ASP A 164 3.20 12.21 -9.19
CA ASP A 164 4.00 11.81 -10.33
C ASP A 164 4.70 10.48 -10.01
N GLY A 165 4.10 9.40 -10.52
CA GLY A 165 4.65 8.07 -10.32
C GLY A 165 4.74 7.64 -8.85
N LEU A 166 5.59 6.64 -8.63
CA LEU A 166 5.80 6.03 -7.32
C LEU A 166 6.33 7.03 -6.29
N ASP A 167 7.27 7.89 -6.69
CA ASP A 167 7.90 8.83 -5.76
C ASP A 167 6.93 9.93 -5.32
N GLY A 168 6.16 10.49 -6.25
CA GLY A 168 5.09 11.43 -5.89
C GLY A 168 4.03 10.80 -4.98
N LEU A 169 3.68 9.53 -5.19
CA LEU A 169 2.79 8.80 -4.27
C LEU A 169 3.41 8.62 -2.88
N ARG A 170 4.68 8.22 -2.78
CA ARG A 170 5.37 8.09 -1.49
C ARG A 170 5.38 9.41 -0.74
N ASP A 171 5.76 10.49 -1.42
CA ASP A 171 5.83 11.83 -0.82
C ASP A 171 4.45 12.28 -0.34
N TYR A 172 3.41 12.07 -1.13
CA TYR A 172 2.04 12.36 -0.71
C TYR A 172 1.63 11.56 0.53
N LEU A 173 1.94 10.26 0.58
CA LEU A 173 1.62 9.43 1.74
C LEU A 173 2.42 9.84 2.99
N LEU A 174 3.67 10.25 2.83
CA LEU A 174 4.55 10.67 3.93
C LEU A 174 4.25 12.07 4.45
N THR A 175 3.73 12.97 3.62
CA THR A 175 3.53 14.39 3.98
C THR A 175 2.08 14.74 4.24
N LYS A 176 1.14 14.23 3.43
CA LYS A 176 -0.29 14.58 3.51
C LYS A 176 -1.14 13.49 4.16
N ARG A 177 -0.77 12.22 4.02
CA ARG A 177 -1.56 11.09 4.56
C ARG A 177 -0.87 10.29 5.67
N ARG A 178 0.25 10.78 6.21
CA ARG A 178 1.05 10.08 7.24
C ARG A 178 0.23 9.73 8.47
N ASP A 179 -0.63 10.65 8.89
CA ASP A 179 -1.53 10.47 10.03
C ASP A 179 -2.49 9.28 9.86
N ALA A 180 -3.10 9.18 8.68
CA ALA A 180 -4.00 8.10 8.31
C ALA A 180 -3.25 6.77 8.20
N PHE A 181 -2.05 6.79 7.59
CA PHE A 181 -1.16 5.64 7.51
C PHE A 181 -0.78 5.11 8.90
N LEU A 182 -0.29 5.98 9.80
CA LEU A 182 0.10 5.60 11.16
C LEU A 182 -1.08 5.08 11.97
N LYS A 183 -2.26 5.71 11.84
CA LYS A 183 -3.50 5.23 12.47
C LYS A 183 -3.85 3.82 12.01
N GLN A 184 -3.80 3.58 10.70
CA GLN A 184 -4.11 2.29 10.11
C GLN A 184 -3.08 1.23 10.50
N PHE A 185 -1.79 1.58 10.53
CA PHE A 185 -0.72 0.73 11.03
C PHE A 185 -0.99 0.31 12.48
N CYS A 186 -1.23 1.27 13.39
CA CYS A 186 -1.53 1.00 14.79
C CYS A 186 -2.76 0.10 14.94
N ARG A 187 -3.82 0.37 14.17
CA ARG A 187 -5.04 -0.42 14.17
C ARG A 187 -4.81 -1.87 13.75
N LYS A 188 -4.04 -2.10 12.70
CA LYS A 188 -3.71 -3.46 12.21
C LYS A 188 -2.80 -4.19 13.20
N LEU A 189 -1.76 -3.51 13.70
CA LEU A 189 -0.82 -4.10 14.66
C LEU A 189 -1.52 -4.46 15.96
N LEU A 190 -2.38 -3.58 16.49
CA LEU A 190 -3.16 -3.85 17.70
C LEU A 190 -4.10 -5.04 17.48
N GLY A 191 -4.87 -5.05 16.39
CA GLY A 191 -5.78 -6.18 16.11
C GLY A 191 -5.05 -7.52 15.98
N TYR A 192 -3.89 -7.53 15.31
CA TYR A 192 -3.03 -8.70 15.25
C TYR A 192 -2.53 -9.13 16.63
N SER A 193 -2.03 -8.19 17.43
CA SER A 193 -1.47 -8.46 18.77
C SER A 193 -2.51 -8.98 19.76
N LEU A 194 -3.77 -8.55 19.62
CA LEU A 194 -4.89 -9.00 20.45
C LEU A 194 -5.61 -10.24 19.90
N GLY A 195 -5.25 -10.72 18.70
CA GLY A 195 -5.93 -11.84 18.05
C GLY A 195 -7.40 -11.58 17.71
N ARG A 196 -7.83 -10.30 17.61
CA ARG A 196 -9.22 -9.92 17.34
C ARG A 196 -9.34 -8.63 16.54
N GLY A 197 -10.52 -8.37 15.99
CA GLY A 197 -10.87 -7.06 15.45
C GLY A 197 -10.77 -5.97 16.52
N VAL A 198 -10.31 -4.77 16.13
CA VAL A 198 -10.34 -3.60 17.01
C VAL A 198 -11.78 -3.15 17.29
N LEU A 199 -12.04 -2.74 18.52
CA LEU A 199 -13.33 -2.27 19.01
C LEU A 199 -13.33 -0.74 19.16
N LEU A 200 -14.51 -0.18 19.40
CA LEU A 200 -14.64 1.26 19.67
C LEU A 200 -13.82 1.68 20.91
N SER A 201 -13.78 0.82 21.93
CA SER A 201 -13.01 1.01 23.17
C SER A 201 -11.49 1.00 22.97
N ASP A 202 -10.99 0.53 21.82
CA ASP A 202 -9.56 0.52 21.51
C ASP A 202 -9.08 1.86 20.92
N ARG A 203 -10.00 2.78 20.58
CA ARG A 203 -9.65 4.08 19.98
C ARG A 203 -8.69 4.92 20.83
N PRO A 204 -8.84 5.04 22.16
CA PRO A 204 -7.88 5.78 22.99
C PRO A 204 -6.47 5.19 22.89
N LEU A 205 -6.33 3.86 22.95
CA LEU A 205 -5.05 3.18 22.81
C LEU A 205 -4.42 3.40 21.43
N ILE A 206 -5.22 3.36 20.35
CA ILE A 206 -4.70 3.65 19.00
C ILE A 206 -4.20 5.11 18.90
N SER A 207 -4.87 6.06 19.55
CA SER A 207 -4.41 7.44 19.61
C SER A 207 -3.11 7.56 20.42
N GLU A 208 -3.02 6.87 21.56
CA GLU A 208 -1.80 6.81 22.38
C GLU A 208 -0.62 6.22 21.61
N MET A 209 -0.80 5.07 20.95
CA MET A 209 0.23 4.44 20.11
C MET A 209 0.81 5.41 19.06
N ARG A 210 -0.03 6.26 18.47
CA ARG A 210 0.42 7.26 17.50
C ARG A 210 1.25 8.36 18.14
N VAL A 211 0.82 8.88 19.28
CA VAL A 211 1.60 9.87 20.05
C VAL A 211 2.95 9.29 20.44
N GLN A 212 2.97 8.04 20.92
CA GLN A 212 4.20 7.33 21.29
C GLN A 212 5.12 7.08 20.09
N LEU A 213 4.56 6.73 18.93
CA LEU A 213 5.35 6.64 17.70
C LEU A 213 5.97 8.00 17.35
N GLU A 214 5.20 9.08 17.40
CA GLU A 214 5.71 10.41 17.06
C GLU A 214 6.80 10.91 18.03
N SER A 215 6.66 10.65 19.33
CA SER A 215 7.67 11.05 20.33
C SER A 215 8.95 10.21 20.31
N HIS A 216 8.95 9.08 19.59
CA HIS A 216 10.09 8.16 19.48
C HIS A 216 10.50 7.95 18.00
N ASP A 217 10.47 9.02 17.19
CA ASP A 217 10.93 9.02 15.79
C ASP A 217 10.32 7.90 14.91
N TYR A 218 9.11 7.49 15.26
CA TYR A 218 8.31 6.44 14.66
C TYR A 218 8.94 5.04 14.73
N HIS A 219 9.82 4.78 15.69
CA HIS A 219 10.41 3.47 15.92
C HIS A 219 9.36 2.43 16.31
N ILE A 220 9.43 1.23 15.72
CA ILE A 220 8.40 0.20 15.92
C ILE A 220 8.32 -0.30 17.36
N SER A 221 9.43 -0.29 18.11
CA SER A 221 9.48 -0.63 19.53
C SER A 221 8.48 0.16 20.36
N ALA A 222 8.35 1.48 20.13
CA ALA A 222 7.42 2.34 20.86
C ALA A 222 5.96 1.86 20.71
N ALA A 223 5.55 1.46 19.50
CA ALA A 223 4.21 0.92 19.29
C ALA A 223 4.00 -0.43 19.99
N ILE A 224 5.00 -1.32 19.98
CA ILE A 224 4.90 -2.62 20.67
C ILE A 224 4.83 -2.40 22.18
N GLU A 225 5.71 -1.57 22.73
CA GLU A 225 5.77 -1.29 24.15
C GLU A 225 4.44 -0.72 24.67
N THR A 226 3.86 0.20 23.89
CA THR A 226 2.53 0.75 24.17
C THR A 226 1.47 -0.35 24.20
N ILE A 227 1.50 -1.30 23.26
CA ILE A 227 0.56 -2.44 23.23
C ILE A 227 0.76 -3.34 24.45
N VAL A 228 1.98 -3.84 24.70
CA VAL A 228 2.21 -4.87 25.74
C VAL A 228 1.99 -4.35 27.16
N ARG A 229 2.11 -3.03 27.37
CA ARG A 229 1.79 -2.37 28.64
C ARG A 229 0.31 -2.02 28.78
N SER A 230 -0.46 -2.02 27.68
CA SER A 230 -1.87 -1.63 27.67
C SER A 230 -2.76 -2.61 28.43
N ARG A 231 -3.87 -2.09 28.96
CA ARG A 231 -4.92 -2.89 29.59
C ARG A 231 -5.48 -3.95 28.64
N GLN A 232 -5.71 -3.56 27.38
CA GLN A 232 -6.29 -4.39 26.34
C GLN A 232 -5.46 -5.65 26.06
N PHE A 233 -4.14 -5.58 26.24
CA PHE A 233 -3.24 -6.71 26.05
C PHE A 233 -3.05 -7.52 27.34
N ARG A 234 -2.94 -6.85 28.49
CA ARG A 234 -2.65 -7.48 29.79
C ARG A 234 -3.87 -8.14 30.43
N GLU A 235 -5.07 -7.72 30.05
CA GLU A 235 -6.32 -8.23 30.60
C GLU A 235 -7.17 -8.85 29.49
N ILE A 236 -7.67 -10.06 29.73
CA ILE A 236 -8.70 -10.67 28.88
C ILE A 236 -10.04 -10.14 29.36
N ARG A 237 -10.85 -9.60 28.44
CA ARG A 237 -12.23 -9.23 28.77
C ARG A 237 -12.96 -10.52 29.16
N GLY A 238 -13.36 -10.62 30.43
CA GLY A 238 -13.87 -11.85 31.03
C GLY A 238 -14.98 -12.52 30.22
N ASN A 239 -14.83 -13.82 30.00
CA ASN A 239 -15.89 -14.73 29.56
C ASN A 239 -16.86 -15.09 30.71
N GLU A 240 -16.63 -14.55 31.91
CA GLU A 240 -17.31 -14.92 33.18
C GLU A 240 -18.69 -14.25 33.37
N MET A 241 -19.43 -13.97 32.30
CA MET A 241 -20.82 -13.45 32.39
C MET A 241 -21.83 -14.35 31.66
N ALA A 242 -21.51 -15.63 31.43
CA ALA A 242 -22.41 -16.58 30.78
C ALA A 242 -22.60 -17.88 31.57
N SER A 243 -22.38 -17.86 32.88
CA SER A 243 -22.60 -19.03 33.75
C SER A 243 -23.30 -18.69 35.07
N GLU A 244 -24.25 -17.75 35.06
CA GLU A 244 -25.25 -17.60 36.12
C GLU A 244 -26.61 -17.26 35.48
N GLU A 245 -27.30 -18.31 35.01
CA GLU A 245 -28.73 -18.64 35.20
C GLU A 245 -29.15 -19.80 34.27
#